data_AF-A0AAN5D6M2-F1
#
_entry.id   AF-A0AAN5D6M2-F1
#
_cell.length_a   1.000
_cell.length_b   1.000
_cell.length_c   1.000
_cell.angle_alpha   90.00
_cell.angle_beta   90.00
_cell.angle_gamma   90.00
#
_symmetry.space_group_name_H-M   'P 1'
#
loop_
_entity.id
_entity.type
_entity.pdbx_description
1 polymer ?
#
loop_
_entity_poly.entity_id
_entity_poly.type
_entity_poly.pdbx_seq_one_letter_code
_entity_poly.pdbx_strand_id
1 'polypeptide(L)'
;AAIEGRVTFTHSEVLQQSDLDPNAGRAPFKCNNGCGAYTDSRSDNLYITEFDLKSKLYNPIVNCKRMFARFTLHFPRKYTFHQAGNNYFIENQGDFNPTFVFYVVDDHAENVNTPVMVIDDDWGIDGNGEGRLLTILSSKYDSVRYNQFDGGFKKDYPRIYSAGFDAVAEQDCKPLYQSRSQESASLAAITVFSPISTVDYGDEGKHNVHVKWNKGYVGCSYTSGQSYSSSTTKLDDAFIISANSLDINAVYDKVTQDETVHLQVDEISLDFFGTDTLTRQLKFEEAPFQFAIAIQWDRKTTAASWAVQLDFVT
;
A
#
# COMPACT_ATOMS: atom_id res chain seq x y z
N ALA A 1 6.75 -24.75 3.74
CA ALA A 1 7.80 -23.70 3.76
C ALA A 1 7.07 -22.37 3.79
N ALA A 2 7.51 -21.40 4.59
CA ALA A 2 6.99 -20.04 4.44
C ALA A 2 7.44 -19.53 3.06
N ILE A 3 6.51 -19.09 2.23
CA ILE A 3 6.85 -18.48 0.95
C ILE A 3 7.52 -17.14 1.28
N GLU A 4 8.75 -16.98 0.80
CA GLU A 4 9.62 -15.83 1.04
C GLU A 4 8.96 -14.58 0.42
N GLY A 5 8.33 -13.73 1.24
CA GLY A 5 7.64 -12.51 0.78
C GLY A 5 6.30 -12.17 1.46
N ARG A 6 5.79 -13.00 2.37
CA ARG A 6 4.57 -12.67 3.12
C ARG A 6 4.82 -11.49 4.07
N VAL A 7 4.04 -10.42 3.94
CA VAL A 7 4.07 -9.31 4.92
C VAL A 7 3.07 -9.57 6.05
N THR A 8 3.59 -9.46 7.26
CA THR A 8 2.84 -9.63 8.49
C THR A 8 3.17 -8.45 9.38
N PHE A 9 2.16 -7.67 9.73
CA PHE A 9 2.21 -6.61 10.73
C PHE A 9 1.92 -7.20 12.12
N THR A 10 1.99 -6.38 13.17
CA THR A 10 1.76 -6.88 14.54
C THR A 10 0.38 -7.49 14.70
N HIS A 11 -0.63 -6.87 14.08
CA HIS A 11 -2.03 -7.25 14.22
C HIS A 11 -2.72 -7.62 12.90
N SER A 12 -2.00 -7.69 11.78
CA SER A 12 -2.60 -8.03 10.51
C SER A 12 -1.69 -8.80 9.57
N GLU A 13 -2.30 -9.47 8.61
CA GLU A 13 -1.64 -10.08 7.46
C GLU A 13 -2.33 -9.57 6.20
N VAL A 14 -1.52 -9.31 5.17
CA VAL A 14 -2.04 -9.14 3.80
C VAL A 14 -1.57 -10.34 2.98
N LEU A 15 -2.40 -10.85 2.09
CA LEU A 15 -2.08 -12.02 1.26
C LEU A 15 -2.45 -11.73 -0.19
N GLN A 16 -1.65 -12.24 -1.11
CA GLN A 16 -1.84 -12.13 -2.56
C GLN A 16 -1.70 -13.51 -3.22
N GLN A 17 -1.83 -13.53 -4.55
CA GLN A 17 -1.67 -14.74 -5.37
C GLN A 17 -0.40 -15.53 -5.03
N SER A 18 0.73 -14.83 -4.86
CA SER A 18 2.03 -15.43 -4.61
C SER A 18 2.12 -16.14 -3.26
N ASP A 19 1.21 -15.85 -2.31
CA ASP A 19 1.17 -16.49 -1.00
C ASP A 19 0.47 -17.85 -1.03
N LEU A 20 -0.26 -18.17 -2.10
CA LEU A 20 -0.91 -19.47 -2.26
C LEU A 20 0.15 -20.54 -2.52
N ASP A 21 0.08 -21.65 -1.77
CA ASP A 21 0.85 -22.85 -2.09
C ASP A 21 0.49 -23.30 -3.52
N PRO A 22 1.46 -23.44 -4.44
CA PRO A 22 1.18 -23.72 -5.84
C PRO A 22 0.56 -25.11 -6.09
N ASN A 23 0.74 -26.05 -5.15
CA ASN A 23 0.16 -27.40 -5.25
C ASN A 23 -1.19 -27.49 -4.54
N ALA A 24 -1.32 -26.76 -3.43
CA ALA A 24 -2.49 -26.87 -2.55
C ALA A 24 -3.52 -25.77 -2.78
N GLY A 25 -3.18 -24.72 -3.54
CA GLY A 25 -4.04 -23.58 -3.87
C GLY A 25 -4.44 -22.74 -2.67
N ARG A 26 -3.70 -22.77 -1.56
CA ARG A 26 -4.13 -22.17 -0.29
C ARG A 26 -3.01 -21.44 0.44
N ALA A 27 -3.36 -20.40 1.19
CA ALA A 27 -2.45 -19.69 2.09
C ALA A 27 -3.09 -19.62 3.50
N PRO A 28 -2.38 -20.03 4.56
CA PRO A 28 -2.89 -19.89 5.93
C PRO A 28 -2.90 -18.43 6.36
N PHE A 29 -3.73 -18.05 7.33
CA PHE A 29 -3.63 -16.78 8.04
C PHE A 29 -4.03 -16.93 9.52
N LYS A 30 -3.57 -16.01 10.37
CA LYS A 30 -3.85 -16.02 11.81
C LYS A 30 -5.05 -15.15 12.17
N CYS A 31 -5.79 -15.57 13.19
CA CYS A 31 -6.91 -14.85 13.74
C CYS A 31 -6.92 -15.08 15.27
N ASN A 32 -5.98 -14.50 16.00
CA ASN A 32 -5.68 -14.91 17.37
C ASN A 32 -6.76 -14.49 18.38
N ASN A 33 -7.45 -13.37 18.15
CA ASN A 33 -8.48 -12.86 19.08
C ASN A 33 -9.86 -12.72 18.42
N GLY A 34 -10.08 -13.39 17.29
CA GLY A 34 -11.07 -12.93 16.32
C GLY A 34 -10.45 -11.87 15.41
N CYS A 35 -11.07 -11.68 14.25
CA CYS A 35 -10.52 -10.81 13.21
C CYS A 35 -11.60 -10.36 12.23
N GLY A 36 -11.32 -9.26 11.55
CA GLY A 36 -11.98 -8.85 10.32
C GLY A 36 -11.17 -9.27 9.10
N ALA A 37 -11.84 -9.75 8.05
CA ALA A 37 -11.23 -9.92 6.74
C ALA A 37 -11.91 -9.05 5.68
N TYR A 38 -11.08 -8.56 4.77
CA TYR A 38 -11.43 -7.78 3.60
C TYR A 38 -10.72 -8.36 2.38
N THR A 39 -11.31 -8.20 1.21
CA THR A 39 -10.66 -8.54 -0.04
C THR A 39 -11.18 -7.65 -1.15
N ASP A 40 -10.36 -7.42 -2.16
CA ASP A 40 -10.77 -6.74 -3.38
C ASP A 40 -11.29 -7.72 -4.46
N SER A 41 -11.10 -9.03 -4.26
CA SER A 41 -11.49 -10.02 -5.25
C SER A 41 -12.95 -10.42 -5.16
N ARG A 42 -13.60 -10.53 -6.33
CA ARG A 42 -14.99 -10.98 -6.47
C ARG A 42 -15.10 -12.37 -7.08
N SER A 43 -14.01 -13.14 -7.07
CA SER A 43 -14.00 -14.48 -7.63
C SER A 43 -14.98 -15.41 -6.89
N ASP A 44 -15.75 -16.19 -7.65
CA ASP A 44 -16.55 -17.31 -7.16
C ASP A 44 -15.68 -18.53 -6.80
N ASN A 45 -14.38 -18.51 -7.12
CA ASN A 45 -13.44 -19.59 -6.86
C ASN A 45 -12.51 -19.30 -5.67
N LEU A 46 -12.57 -18.12 -5.06
CA LEU A 46 -11.81 -17.79 -3.85
C LEU A 46 -12.69 -17.92 -2.59
N TYR A 47 -12.21 -18.72 -1.65
CA TYR A 47 -12.90 -19.05 -0.42
C TYR A 47 -12.03 -18.82 0.80
N ILE A 48 -12.64 -18.32 1.86
CA ILE A 48 -12.12 -18.49 3.20
C ILE A 48 -12.56 -19.87 3.68
N THR A 49 -11.61 -20.68 4.13
CA THR A 49 -11.86 -22.01 4.68
C THR A 49 -11.27 -22.19 6.06
N GLU A 50 -11.81 -23.15 6.80
CA GLU A 50 -11.28 -23.59 8.09
C GLU A 50 -10.93 -25.07 8.03
N PHE A 51 -9.71 -25.41 8.46
CA PHE A 51 -9.27 -26.79 8.58
C PHE A 51 -9.81 -27.42 9.86
N ASP A 52 -10.66 -28.43 9.71
CA ASP A 52 -11.18 -29.23 10.83
C ASP A 52 -10.23 -30.40 11.12
N LEU A 53 -9.62 -30.37 12.31
CA LEU A 53 -8.69 -31.39 12.78
C LEU A 53 -9.29 -32.80 12.89
N LYS A 54 -10.62 -32.92 13.08
CA LYS A 54 -11.31 -34.21 13.21
C LYS A 54 -11.57 -34.85 11.87
N SER A 55 -12.22 -34.13 10.96
CA SER A 55 -12.54 -34.64 9.63
C SER A 55 -11.33 -34.63 8.68
N LYS A 56 -10.28 -33.85 8.99
CA LYS A 56 -9.15 -33.57 8.09
C LYS A 56 -9.59 -32.91 6.78
N LEU A 57 -10.70 -32.16 6.82
CA LEU A 57 -11.26 -31.44 5.69
C LEU A 57 -11.17 -29.93 5.88
N TYR A 58 -11.18 -29.22 4.76
CA TYR A 58 -11.28 -27.77 4.71
C TYR A 58 -12.73 -27.40 4.47
N ASN A 59 -13.36 -26.81 5.48
CA ASN A 59 -14.76 -26.42 5.42
C ASN A 59 -14.85 -24.98 4.90
N PRO A 60 -15.59 -24.72 3.81
CA PRO A 60 -15.78 -23.35 3.31
C PRO A 60 -16.62 -22.54 4.30
N ILE A 61 -16.09 -21.38 4.68
CA ILE A 61 -16.76 -20.42 5.56
C ILE A 61 -17.53 -19.40 4.71
N VAL A 62 -16.81 -18.71 3.82
CA VAL A 62 -17.38 -17.66 2.97
C VAL A 62 -16.61 -17.59 1.65
N ASN A 63 -17.32 -17.24 0.60
CA ASN A 63 -16.75 -16.97 -0.71
C ASN A 63 -16.49 -15.46 -0.85
N CYS A 64 -15.36 -15.07 -1.46
CA CYS A 64 -14.95 -13.67 -1.60
C CYS A 64 -16.01 -12.80 -2.31
N LYS A 65 -16.74 -13.32 -3.30
CA LYS A 65 -17.87 -12.61 -3.93
C LYS A 65 -18.97 -12.22 -2.95
N ARG A 66 -19.21 -13.02 -1.91
CA ARG A 66 -20.22 -12.73 -0.86
C ARG A 66 -19.77 -11.65 0.12
N MET A 67 -18.49 -11.25 0.07
CA MET A 67 -17.96 -10.12 0.82
C MET A 67 -18.24 -8.78 0.11
N PHE A 68 -19.01 -8.77 -0.98
CA PHE A 68 -19.47 -7.56 -1.64
C PHE A 68 -20.99 -7.47 -1.61
N ALA A 69 -21.52 -6.30 -1.27
CA ALA A 69 -22.95 -6.05 -1.47
C ALA A 69 -23.23 -5.70 -2.93
N ARG A 70 -24.45 -5.99 -3.40
CA ARG A 70 -24.86 -5.84 -4.80
C ARG A 70 -24.67 -4.43 -5.38
N PHE A 71 -24.63 -3.40 -4.53
CA PHE A 71 -24.59 -1.99 -4.94
C PHE A 71 -23.41 -1.20 -4.38
N THR A 72 -22.59 -1.77 -3.49
CA THR A 72 -21.41 -1.10 -2.93
C THR A 72 -20.15 -1.74 -3.49
N LEU A 73 -19.87 -1.44 -4.75
CA LEU A 73 -18.76 -2.05 -5.49
C LEU A 73 -17.40 -1.74 -4.85
N HIS A 74 -17.26 -0.55 -4.27
CA HIS A 74 -15.99 -0.06 -3.73
C HIS A 74 -15.81 -0.26 -2.23
N PHE A 75 -16.78 -0.81 -1.52
CA PHE A 75 -16.71 -1.02 -0.08
C PHE A 75 -16.97 -2.50 0.23
N PRO A 76 -15.92 -3.33 0.33
CA PRO A 76 -16.09 -4.71 0.74
C PRO A 76 -16.72 -4.76 2.14
N ARG A 77 -17.68 -5.66 2.30
CA ARG A 77 -18.23 -6.01 3.60
C ARG A 77 -17.19 -6.79 4.38
N LYS A 78 -16.80 -6.26 5.54
CA LYS A 78 -15.99 -6.98 6.54
C LYS A 78 -16.63 -8.33 6.86
N TYR A 79 -15.88 -9.41 6.66
CA TYR A 79 -16.22 -10.71 7.21
C TYR A 79 -15.63 -10.82 8.61
N THR A 80 -16.44 -11.11 9.63
CA THR A 80 -15.99 -11.16 11.03
C THR A 80 -15.88 -12.60 11.50
N PHE A 81 -14.72 -12.96 12.03
CA PHE A 81 -14.47 -14.23 12.69
C PHE A 81 -14.57 -14.03 14.19
N HIS A 82 -15.60 -14.62 14.81
CA HIS A 82 -15.79 -14.53 16.25
C HIS A 82 -14.94 -15.53 17.05
N GLN A 83 -14.36 -16.52 16.36
CA GLN A 83 -13.54 -17.55 16.98
C GLN A 83 -12.08 -17.29 16.68
N ALA A 84 -11.28 -17.31 17.75
CA ALA A 84 -9.84 -17.34 17.62
C ALA A 84 -9.41 -18.66 16.96
N GLY A 85 -8.49 -18.59 16.01
CA GLY A 85 -8.01 -19.77 15.30
C GLY A 85 -6.76 -19.50 14.46
N ASN A 86 -5.98 -20.55 14.26
CA ASN A 86 -4.78 -20.58 13.39
C ASN A 86 -4.93 -21.60 12.26
N ASN A 87 -6.16 -22.05 12.03
CA ASN A 87 -6.55 -23.07 11.07
C ASN A 87 -7.38 -22.47 9.92
N TYR A 88 -7.31 -21.16 9.71
CA TYR A 88 -7.99 -20.47 8.62
C TYR A 88 -7.07 -20.31 7.40
N PHE A 89 -7.67 -20.37 6.22
CA PHE A 89 -6.98 -20.30 4.94
C PHE A 89 -7.78 -19.46 3.96
N ILE A 90 -7.09 -18.71 3.09
CA ILE A 90 -7.64 -18.31 1.79
C ILE A 90 -7.30 -19.42 0.80
N GLU A 91 -8.29 -19.90 0.06
CA GLU A 91 -8.19 -21.04 -0.86
C GLU A 91 -8.75 -20.67 -2.23
N ASN A 92 -7.98 -20.98 -3.27
CA ASN A 92 -8.37 -20.92 -4.66
C ASN A 92 -8.80 -22.31 -5.14
N GLN A 93 -10.06 -22.43 -5.57
CA GLN A 93 -10.69 -23.68 -5.99
C GLN A 93 -10.90 -23.79 -7.51
N GLY A 94 -10.30 -22.91 -8.33
CA GLY A 94 -10.47 -23.03 -9.77
C GLY A 94 -9.85 -21.95 -10.66
N ASP A 95 -9.36 -20.85 -10.12
CA ASP A 95 -8.74 -19.81 -10.94
C ASP A 95 -7.31 -20.22 -11.32
N PHE A 96 -6.96 -20.16 -12.60
CA PHE A 96 -5.59 -20.48 -13.05
C PHE A 96 -4.55 -19.49 -12.52
N ASN A 97 -4.94 -18.21 -12.38
CA ASN A 97 -4.14 -17.13 -11.81
C ASN A 97 -5.06 -16.23 -10.98
N PRO A 98 -5.38 -16.57 -9.72
CA PRO A 98 -6.31 -15.79 -8.92
C PRO A 98 -5.70 -14.42 -8.62
N THR A 99 -6.37 -13.35 -9.01
CA THR A 99 -5.96 -11.98 -8.68
C THR A 99 -6.74 -11.51 -7.46
N PHE A 100 -6.03 -11.30 -6.34
CA PHE A 100 -6.62 -10.83 -5.10
C PHE A 100 -5.58 -10.16 -4.18
N VAL A 101 -6.09 -9.28 -3.35
CA VAL A 101 -5.51 -8.81 -2.09
C VAL A 101 -6.49 -9.21 -1.00
N PHE A 102 -6.00 -9.94 -0.01
CA PHE A 102 -6.76 -10.37 1.14
C PHE A 102 -6.12 -9.78 2.39
N TYR A 103 -6.84 -8.89 3.07
CA TYR A 103 -6.39 -8.21 4.28
C TYR A 103 -7.16 -8.75 5.47
N VAL A 104 -6.44 -9.33 6.42
CA VAL A 104 -7.01 -9.82 7.68
C VAL A 104 -6.36 -9.10 8.84
N VAL A 105 -7.19 -8.60 9.75
CA VAL A 105 -6.78 -7.76 10.88
C VAL A 105 -7.45 -8.24 12.16
N ASP A 106 -6.65 -8.43 13.21
CA ASP A 106 -7.09 -8.85 14.53
C ASP A 106 -8.06 -7.82 15.12
N ASP A 107 -9.12 -8.27 15.81
CA ASP A 107 -10.14 -7.37 16.35
C ASP A 107 -9.61 -6.47 17.49
N HIS A 108 -8.42 -6.74 18.05
CA HIS A 108 -7.73 -5.87 19.00
C HIS A 108 -6.76 -4.87 18.35
N ALA A 109 -6.64 -4.84 17.03
CA ALA A 109 -5.77 -3.87 16.36
C ALA A 109 -6.27 -2.43 16.60
N GLU A 110 -5.37 -1.46 16.45
CA GLU A 110 -5.78 -0.06 16.43
C GLU A 110 -6.60 0.23 15.17
N ASN A 111 -7.55 1.16 15.28
CA ASN A 111 -8.34 1.67 14.16
C ASN A 111 -9.16 0.61 13.38
N VAL A 112 -9.54 -0.52 14.00
CA VAL A 112 -10.34 -1.62 13.38
C VAL A 112 -11.68 -1.24 12.74
N ASN A 113 -12.17 -0.03 13.01
CA ASN A 113 -13.39 0.52 12.42
C ASN A 113 -13.11 1.42 11.20
N THR A 114 -11.84 1.50 10.76
CA THR A 114 -11.45 2.25 9.57
C THR A 114 -12.13 1.68 8.33
N PRO A 115 -12.77 2.53 7.51
CA PRO A 115 -13.30 2.10 6.23
C PRO A 115 -12.21 1.49 5.34
N VAL A 116 -12.52 0.33 4.76
CA VAL A 116 -11.71 -0.28 3.71
C VAL A 116 -12.44 -0.11 2.39
N MET A 117 -11.75 0.44 1.40
CA MET A 117 -12.20 0.58 0.04
C MET A 117 -11.44 -0.36 -0.88
N VAL A 118 -12.08 -0.71 -1.99
CA VAL A 118 -11.44 -1.38 -3.12
C VAL A 118 -11.69 -0.51 -4.33
N ILE A 119 -10.69 -0.41 -5.18
CA ILE A 119 -10.87 0.19 -6.49
C ILE A 119 -11.13 -0.99 -7.44
N ASP A 120 -11.98 -0.86 -8.46
CA ASP A 120 -12.41 -1.99 -9.33
C ASP A 120 -12.49 -1.61 -10.82
N ASP A 121 -12.90 -0.38 -11.12
CA ASP A 121 -12.99 0.13 -12.49
C ASP A 121 -11.76 0.96 -12.89
N ASP A 122 -11.58 1.25 -14.18
CA ASP A 122 -10.42 2.03 -14.67
C ASP A 122 -10.46 3.53 -14.33
N TRP A 123 -11.57 4.03 -13.75
CA TRP A 123 -11.81 5.46 -13.54
C TRP A 123 -11.29 5.98 -12.20
N GLY A 124 -11.08 5.07 -11.25
CA GLY A 124 -10.68 5.40 -9.89
C GLY A 124 -11.89 5.64 -8.99
N ILE A 125 -11.62 6.01 -7.74
CA ILE A 125 -12.64 6.26 -6.72
C ILE A 125 -12.40 7.60 -6.04
N ASP A 126 -13.49 8.27 -5.66
CA ASP A 126 -13.42 9.36 -4.70
C ASP A 126 -13.60 8.79 -3.29
N GLY A 127 -12.53 8.82 -2.51
CA GLY A 127 -12.53 8.51 -1.09
C GLY A 127 -13.18 9.64 -0.30
N ASN A 128 -14.50 9.76 -0.39
CA ASN A 128 -15.29 10.70 0.42
C ASN A 128 -15.56 10.08 1.79
N GLY A 129 -15.16 10.76 2.87
CA GLY A 129 -15.35 10.25 4.21
C GLY A 129 -15.34 11.30 5.30
N GLU A 130 -15.81 10.89 6.47
CA GLU A 130 -15.69 11.65 7.73
C GLU A 130 -14.63 11.06 8.67
N GLY A 131 -14.15 9.84 8.37
CA GLY A 131 -13.15 9.14 9.17
C GLY A 131 -11.74 9.67 8.92
N ARG A 132 -10.92 9.65 9.97
CA ARG A 132 -9.51 10.04 9.91
C ARG A 132 -8.67 9.15 8.99
N LEU A 133 -8.95 7.85 8.97
CA LEU A 133 -8.22 6.89 8.16
C LEU A 133 -9.09 6.35 7.03
N LEU A 134 -8.46 6.02 5.92
CA LEU A 134 -9.06 5.27 4.81
C LEU A 134 -8.05 4.27 4.28
N THR A 135 -8.37 2.98 4.32
CA THR A 135 -7.53 1.93 3.71
C THR A 135 -8.08 1.54 2.35
N ILE A 136 -7.19 1.31 1.39
CA ILE A 136 -7.52 1.00 0.01
C ILE A 136 -6.81 -0.29 -0.39
N LEU A 137 -7.55 -1.23 -0.99
CA LEU A 137 -7.04 -2.49 -1.53
C LEU A 137 -7.09 -2.50 -3.06
N SER A 138 -6.07 -3.09 -3.70
CA SER A 138 -5.93 -3.22 -5.15
C SER A 138 -5.07 -4.44 -5.54
N SER A 139 -5.65 -5.41 -6.21
CA SER A 139 -4.97 -6.56 -6.82
C SER A 139 -4.82 -6.43 -8.33
N LYS A 140 -5.67 -5.62 -8.97
CA LYS A 140 -5.70 -5.44 -10.42
C LYS A 140 -4.52 -4.63 -10.93
N TYR A 141 -3.96 -3.76 -10.08
CA TYR A 141 -2.85 -2.90 -10.42
C TYR A 141 -1.81 -2.92 -9.33
N ASP A 142 -0.57 -2.79 -9.79
CA ASP A 142 0.58 -2.79 -8.94
C ASP A 142 0.66 -1.46 -8.11
N SER A 143 -0.04 -0.37 -8.46
CA SER A 143 -0.02 0.86 -7.65
C SER A 143 -1.29 1.71 -7.68
N VAL A 144 -1.36 2.64 -6.74
CA VAL A 144 -2.48 3.53 -6.47
C VAL A 144 -1.98 4.97 -6.54
N ARG A 145 -2.53 5.76 -7.46
CA ARG A 145 -2.26 7.19 -7.60
C ARG A 145 -3.28 8.01 -6.82
N TYR A 146 -2.80 8.79 -5.88
CA TYR A 146 -3.57 9.75 -5.09
C TYR A 146 -3.43 11.14 -5.68
N ASN A 147 -4.53 11.86 -5.80
CA ASN A 147 -4.53 13.27 -6.18
C ASN A 147 -5.73 14.01 -5.61
N GLN A 148 -5.70 15.34 -5.69
CA GLN A 148 -6.82 16.20 -5.32
C GLN A 148 -7.29 15.99 -3.87
N PHE A 149 -6.36 15.99 -2.91
CA PHE A 149 -6.76 15.99 -1.49
C PHE A 149 -7.50 17.30 -1.19
N ASP A 150 -8.75 17.18 -0.77
CA ASP A 150 -9.60 18.28 -0.32
C ASP A 150 -10.14 17.98 1.08
N GLY A 151 -10.28 19.03 1.90
CA GLY A 151 -10.70 18.90 3.29
C GLY A 151 -10.04 19.95 4.19
N GLY A 152 -10.66 20.20 5.34
CA GLY A 152 -10.11 21.11 6.34
C GLY A 152 -9.15 20.37 7.27
N PHE A 153 -7.87 20.30 6.92
CA PHE A 153 -6.81 19.65 7.70
C PHE A 153 -6.36 20.57 8.86
N LYS A 154 -7.03 20.52 10.02
CA LYS A 154 -6.82 21.54 11.08
C LYS A 154 -5.59 21.29 11.94
N LYS A 155 -5.26 20.02 12.17
CA LYS A 155 -4.23 19.61 13.13
C LYS A 155 -2.97 19.09 12.46
N ASP A 156 -3.16 18.26 11.45
CA ASP A 156 -2.11 17.53 10.74
C ASP A 156 -2.51 17.47 9.26
N TYR A 157 -1.53 17.34 8.38
CA TYR A 157 -1.76 17.21 6.93
C TYR A 157 -1.83 15.73 6.51
N PRO A 158 -2.45 15.42 5.35
CA PRO A 158 -2.57 14.06 4.87
C PRO A 158 -1.22 13.34 4.78
N ARG A 159 -1.22 12.11 5.27
CA ARG A 159 -0.12 11.14 5.17
C ARG A 159 -0.60 9.92 4.42
N ILE A 160 0.29 9.29 3.65
CA ILE A 160 -0.02 8.04 2.96
C ILE A 160 0.98 6.96 3.38
N TYR A 161 0.45 5.81 3.77
CA TYR A 161 1.19 4.63 4.20
C TYR A 161 0.98 3.49 3.20
N SER A 162 1.99 2.66 2.98
CA SER A 162 1.87 1.42 2.21
C SER A 162 1.56 0.22 3.13
N ALA A 163 0.58 0.39 4.01
CA ALA A 163 0.15 -0.63 4.96
C ALA A 163 -1.34 -0.47 5.27
N GLY A 164 -1.89 -1.45 6.00
CA GLY A 164 -3.25 -1.39 6.56
C GLY A 164 -3.39 -0.34 7.66
N PHE A 165 -4.63 -0.05 8.04
CA PHE A 165 -4.93 0.98 9.05
C PHE A 165 -4.36 0.67 10.44
N ASP A 166 -4.09 -0.59 10.73
CA ASP A 166 -3.55 -1.05 12.01
C ASP A 166 -2.07 -0.65 12.16
N ALA A 167 -1.32 -0.68 11.06
CA ALA A 167 0.09 -0.39 11.05
C ALA A 167 0.41 1.12 11.14
N VAL A 168 -0.57 2.01 10.89
CA VAL A 168 -0.37 3.47 10.91
C VAL A 168 0.09 3.98 12.29
N ALA A 169 -0.28 3.28 13.36
CA ALA A 169 0.13 3.61 14.72
C ALA A 169 1.47 2.99 15.15
N GLU A 170 2.00 2.04 14.37
CA GLU A 170 3.27 1.40 14.67
C GLU A 170 4.43 2.39 14.45
N GLN A 171 5.34 2.49 15.42
CA GLN A 171 6.48 3.42 15.34
C GLN A 171 7.38 3.14 14.14
N ASP A 172 7.44 1.87 13.73
CA ASP A 172 8.29 1.43 12.63
C ASP A 172 7.66 1.66 11.25
N CYS A 173 6.34 1.89 11.16
CA CYS A 173 5.70 2.22 9.89
C CYS A 173 5.60 3.75 9.70
N LYS A 174 6.49 4.30 8.88
CA LYS A 174 6.46 5.73 8.54
C LYS A 174 5.69 5.97 7.23
N PRO A 175 5.11 7.17 7.05
CA PRO A 175 4.44 7.49 5.80
C PRO A 175 5.42 7.55 4.63
N LEU A 176 4.95 7.14 3.45
CA LEU A 176 5.63 7.33 2.16
C LEU A 176 5.53 8.77 1.66
N TYR A 177 4.46 9.45 2.06
CA TYR A 177 4.22 10.85 1.74
C TYR A 177 3.58 11.54 2.93
N GLN A 178 4.01 12.76 3.21
CA GLN A 178 3.31 13.68 4.10
C GLN A 178 3.27 15.06 3.45
N SER A 179 2.07 15.60 3.31
CA SER A 179 1.91 16.98 2.83
C SER A 179 2.43 17.98 3.85
N ARG A 180 2.95 19.11 3.37
CA ARG A 180 3.47 20.21 4.22
C ARG A 180 2.49 21.37 4.37
N SER A 181 1.49 21.46 3.51
CA SER A 181 0.43 22.47 3.53
C SER A 181 -0.87 21.95 2.90
N GLN A 182 -1.96 22.70 3.06
CA GLN A 182 -3.21 22.44 2.33
C GLN A 182 -3.01 22.53 0.82
N GLU A 183 -2.27 23.56 0.38
CA GLU A 183 -2.00 23.82 -1.02
C GLU A 183 -1.21 22.66 -1.65
N SER A 184 -0.15 22.19 -0.98
CA SER A 184 0.62 21.04 -1.47
C SER A 184 -0.22 19.76 -1.51
N ALA A 185 -1.13 19.55 -0.55
CA ALA A 185 -2.02 18.39 -0.56
C ALA A 185 -2.96 18.43 -1.78
N SER A 186 -3.53 19.60 -2.08
CA SER A 186 -4.49 19.78 -3.19
C SER A 186 -3.85 19.59 -4.58
N LEU A 187 -2.58 19.93 -4.71
CA LEU A 187 -1.80 19.80 -5.95
C LEU A 187 -1.05 18.47 -6.05
N ALA A 188 -1.04 17.66 -4.99
CA ALA A 188 -0.27 16.43 -4.96
C ALA A 188 -0.76 15.43 -6.02
N ALA A 189 0.20 14.73 -6.63
CA ALA A 189 -0.03 13.61 -7.53
C ALA A 189 0.93 12.49 -7.14
N ILE A 190 0.54 11.71 -6.14
CA ILE A 190 1.41 10.73 -5.49
C ILE A 190 1.08 9.35 -6.02
N THR A 191 2.06 8.62 -6.54
CA THR A 191 1.86 7.20 -6.87
C THR A 191 2.40 6.36 -5.73
N VAL A 192 1.52 5.67 -5.01
CA VAL A 192 1.86 4.65 -4.03
C VAL A 192 1.74 3.29 -4.66
N PHE A 193 2.91 2.79 -4.91
CA PHE A 193 3.23 1.43 -5.19
C PHE A 193 2.88 0.57 -3.96
N SER A 194 1.64 0.04 -3.92
CA SER A 194 1.16 -0.93 -2.92
C SER A 194 -0.21 -1.57 -3.28
N PRO A 195 -0.54 -2.82 -2.88
CA PRO A 195 -1.84 -3.45 -2.99
C PRO A 195 -2.74 -3.06 -1.82
N ILE A 196 -2.15 -2.47 -0.77
CA ILE A 196 -2.80 -1.97 0.42
C ILE A 196 -2.16 -0.64 0.81
N SER A 197 -2.95 0.42 0.86
CA SER A 197 -2.44 1.70 1.35
C SER A 197 -3.45 2.36 2.23
N THR A 198 -2.97 3.12 3.21
CA THR A 198 -3.82 3.85 4.13
C THR A 198 -3.50 5.32 4.06
N VAL A 199 -4.53 6.13 3.86
CA VAL A 199 -4.47 7.58 4.03
C VAL A 199 -4.82 7.91 5.47
N ASP A 200 -3.96 8.67 6.15
CA ASP A 200 -4.27 9.34 7.41
C ASP A 200 -4.46 10.83 7.13
N TYR A 201 -5.70 11.32 7.23
CA TYR A 201 -6.03 12.73 7.04
C TYR A 201 -5.56 13.62 8.20
N GLY A 202 -5.10 13.02 9.31
CA GLY A 202 -4.59 13.73 10.50
C GLY A 202 -5.67 14.02 11.55
N ASP A 203 -6.90 14.30 11.12
CA ASP A 203 -8.07 14.48 11.97
C ASP A 203 -9.32 13.83 11.38
N GLU A 204 -10.39 13.73 12.18
CA GLU A 204 -11.73 13.38 11.68
C GLU A 204 -12.42 14.63 11.13
N GLY A 205 -13.14 14.49 10.02
CA GLY A 205 -13.73 15.62 9.32
C GLY A 205 -14.09 15.28 7.89
N LYS A 206 -14.72 16.22 7.18
CA LYS A 206 -15.03 16.02 5.76
C LYS A 206 -13.74 16.08 4.96
N HIS A 207 -13.37 14.96 4.37
CA HIS A 207 -12.23 14.82 3.50
C HIS A 207 -12.64 14.16 2.18
N ASN A 208 -11.91 14.50 1.13
CA ASN A 208 -11.97 13.87 -0.17
C ASN A 208 -10.53 13.61 -0.64
N VAL A 209 -10.33 12.45 -1.24
CA VAL A 209 -9.15 12.16 -2.04
C VAL A 209 -9.60 11.45 -3.31
N HIS A 210 -9.07 11.87 -4.45
CA HIS A 210 -9.27 11.13 -5.68
C HIS A 210 -8.17 10.08 -5.81
N VAL A 211 -8.56 8.85 -6.12
CA VAL A 211 -7.68 7.69 -6.12
C VAL A 211 -7.81 6.97 -7.46
N LYS A 212 -6.76 7.04 -8.28
CA LYS A 212 -6.63 6.31 -9.54
C LYS A 212 -5.59 5.21 -9.42
N TRP A 213 -5.39 4.46 -10.49
CA TRP A 213 -4.42 3.38 -10.56
C TRP A 213 -3.15 3.79 -11.27
N ASN A 214 -2.07 3.11 -10.93
CA ASN A 214 -0.82 3.10 -11.66
C ASN A 214 -0.14 1.72 -11.44
N LYS A 215 1.10 1.44 -11.86
CA LYS A 215 1.76 0.13 -11.60
C LYS A 215 2.95 0.22 -10.61
N GLY A 216 3.09 -0.58 -9.51
CA GLY A 216 4.36 -1.09 -8.89
C GLY A 216 4.38 -1.74 -7.44
N TYR A 217 5.37 -1.40 -6.58
CA TYR A 217 5.85 -1.96 -5.26
C TYR A 217 4.83 -2.14 -4.10
N VAL A 218 5.25 -2.59 -2.89
CA VAL A 218 4.53 -2.68 -1.59
C VAL A 218 5.48 -2.74 -0.37
N GLY A 219 5.17 -2.06 0.75
CA GLY A 219 5.65 -2.39 2.11
C GLY A 219 5.73 -1.19 3.06
N CYS A 220 5.80 -1.41 4.39
CA CYS A 220 6.43 -0.40 5.25
C CYS A 220 7.92 -0.44 4.90
N SER A 221 8.40 0.53 4.12
CA SER A 221 9.78 0.60 3.59
C SER A 221 10.87 0.70 4.66
N TYR A 222 10.51 0.51 5.93
CA TYR A 222 11.35 0.70 7.11
C TYR A 222 11.48 -0.60 7.92
N THR A 223 10.76 -1.66 7.54
CA THR A 223 10.72 -2.95 8.23
C THR A 223 11.11 -4.06 7.28
N SER A 224 12.31 -4.61 7.48
CA SER A 224 12.85 -5.74 6.72
C SER A 224 11.87 -6.91 6.64
N GLY A 225 11.60 -7.39 5.42
CA GLY A 225 10.74 -8.56 5.19
C GLY A 225 9.24 -8.27 5.24
N GLN A 226 8.85 -7.00 5.40
CA GLN A 226 7.46 -6.53 5.33
C GLN A 226 7.15 -5.79 4.02
N SER A 227 7.83 -6.21 2.95
CA SER A 227 7.63 -5.69 1.60
C SER A 227 7.15 -6.79 0.67
N TYR A 228 6.06 -6.57 -0.06
CA TYR A 228 5.64 -7.55 -1.07
C TYR A 228 6.42 -7.35 -2.37
N SER A 229 6.52 -8.44 -3.11
CA SER A 229 7.02 -8.46 -4.47
C SER A 229 6.02 -7.80 -5.42
N SER A 230 6.37 -6.62 -5.95
CA SER A 230 5.83 -6.16 -7.22
C SER A 230 6.50 -6.87 -8.40
N SER A 231 5.77 -7.02 -9.51
CA SER A 231 6.34 -7.30 -10.84
C SER A 231 7.29 -6.21 -11.33
N THR A 232 7.21 -5.01 -10.75
CA THR A 232 8.08 -3.89 -11.12
C THR A 232 9.47 -4.11 -10.55
N THR A 233 10.35 -4.60 -11.41
CA THR A 233 11.78 -4.74 -11.13
C THR A 233 12.60 -3.58 -11.70
N LYS A 234 11.97 -2.67 -12.44
CA LYS A 234 12.62 -1.52 -13.06
C LYS A 234 11.77 -0.27 -12.93
N LEU A 235 12.41 0.83 -12.59
CA LEU A 235 11.87 2.18 -12.71
C LEU A 235 12.81 2.97 -13.63
N ASP A 236 12.22 3.68 -14.59
CA ASP A 236 12.91 4.62 -15.46
C ASP A 236 11.88 5.69 -15.83
N ASP A 237 11.97 6.85 -15.17
CA ASP A 237 11.03 7.96 -15.36
C ASP A 237 11.79 9.29 -15.38
N ALA A 238 11.28 10.25 -16.15
CA ALA A 238 11.90 11.56 -16.29
C ALA A 238 10.87 12.64 -16.63
N PHE A 239 11.05 13.83 -16.06
CA PHE A 239 10.18 14.98 -16.29
C PHE A 239 10.91 16.30 -16.09
N ILE A 240 10.30 17.38 -16.58
CA ILE A 240 10.77 18.75 -16.38
C ILE A 240 9.67 19.54 -15.68
N ILE A 241 10.04 20.32 -14.67
CA ILE A 241 9.10 21.16 -13.92
C ILE A 241 9.69 22.53 -13.62
N SER A 242 8.84 23.56 -13.62
CA SER A 242 9.21 24.90 -13.18
C SER A 242 8.90 25.11 -11.71
N ALA A 243 9.92 25.41 -10.90
CA ALA A 243 9.80 25.67 -9.47
C ALA A 243 10.99 26.50 -8.96
N ASN A 244 10.78 27.39 -7.99
CA ASN A 244 11.83 28.22 -7.37
C ASN A 244 12.82 27.39 -6.53
N SER A 245 12.34 26.30 -5.93
CA SER A 245 13.18 25.35 -5.21
C SER A 245 12.60 23.95 -5.23
N LEU A 246 13.47 22.98 -5.01
CA LEU A 246 13.15 21.57 -4.86
C LEU A 246 13.72 21.06 -3.54
N ASP A 247 12.85 20.56 -2.66
CA ASP A 247 13.26 19.78 -1.51
C ASP A 247 13.13 18.28 -1.82
N ILE A 248 14.21 17.53 -1.59
CA ILE A 248 14.32 16.10 -1.82
C ILE A 248 14.40 15.43 -0.46
N ASN A 249 13.48 14.51 -0.18
CA ASN A 249 13.56 13.60 0.94
C ASN A 249 13.56 12.17 0.42
N ALA A 250 14.59 11.41 0.74
CA ALA A 250 14.69 10.01 0.37
C ALA A 250 14.91 9.14 1.61
N VAL A 251 14.35 7.94 1.59
CA VAL A 251 14.66 6.88 2.53
C VAL A 251 14.90 5.62 1.72
N TYR A 252 15.91 4.85 2.09
CA TYR A 252 16.26 3.61 1.43
C TYR A 252 16.75 2.61 2.47
N ASP A 253 16.36 1.35 2.31
CA ASP A 253 16.74 0.24 3.19
C ASP A 253 17.21 -0.94 2.34
N LYS A 254 18.38 -1.48 2.70
CA LYS A 254 19.01 -2.66 2.09
C LYS A 254 19.16 -2.61 0.58
N VAL A 255 19.25 -1.40 0.01
CA VAL A 255 19.51 -1.21 -1.42
C VAL A 255 20.97 -1.55 -1.68
N THR A 256 21.28 -2.63 -2.38
CA THR A 256 22.67 -2.99 -2.67
C THR A 256 23.30 -2.05 -3.72
N GLN A 257 24.63 -1.99 -3.76
CA GLN A 257 25.34 -1.08 -4.67
C GLN A 257 25.04 -1.37 -6.15
N ASP A 258 24.79 -2.63 -6.52
CA ASP A 258 24.41 -3.08 -7.85
C ASP A 258 22.92 -2.89 -8.19
N GLU A 259 22.11 -2.39 -7.24
CA GLU A 259 20.72 -1.98 -7.44
C GLU A 259 20.47 -0.54 -6.96
N THR A 260 21.50 0.31 -7.01
CA THR A 260 21.43 1.72 -6.61
C THR A 260 20.24 2.43 -7.27
N VAL A 261 19.52 3.23 -6.49
CA VAL A 261 18.50 4.13 -7.02
C VAL A 261 19.19 5.42 -7.43
N HIS A 262 19.12 5.75 -8.71
CA HIS A 262 19.75 6.93 -9.28
C HIS A 262 18.70 8.03 -9.45
N LEU A 263 18.83 9.12 -8.71
CA LEU A 263 18.05 10.34 -8.91
C LEU A 263 18.95 11.43 -9.48
N GLN A 264 18.68 11.84 -10.71
CA GLN A 264 19.34 12.96 -11.36
C GLN A 264 18.43 14.19 -11.29
N VAL A 265 19.00 15.32 -10.86
CA VAL A 265 18.38 16.65 -10.93
C VAL A 265 19.35 17.57 -11.65
N ASP A 266 19.06 17.85 -12.91
CA ASP A 266 19.95 18.56 -13.84
C ASP A 266 21.33 17.88 -13.93
N GLU A 267 22.40 18.55 -13.48
CA GLU A 267 23.76 18.02 -13.42
C GLU A 267 24.09 17.32 -12.09
N ILE A 268 23.16 17.35 -11.13
CA ILE A 268 23.36 16.77 -9.79
C ILE A 268 22.87 15.32 -9.80
N SER A 269 23.79 14.37 -9.57
CA SER A 269 23.45 12.97 -9.32
C SER A 269 23.34 12.68 -7.83
N LEU A 270 22.27 11.98 -7.43
CA LEU A 270 22.02 11.49 -6.08
C LEU A 270 21.82 9.98 -6.17
N ASP A 271 22.73 9.22 -5.58
CA ASP A 271 22.70 7.76 -5.59
C ASP A 271 22.29 7.26 -4.20
N PHE A 272 21.26 6.41 -4.15
CA PHE A 272 20.76 5.81 -2.91
C PHE A 272 21.12 4.33 -2.86
N PHE A 273 21.96 3.95 -1.90
CA PHE A 273 22.33 2.57 -1.59
C PHE A 273 22.65 2.42 -0.09
N GLY A 274 22.45 1.22 0.47
CA GLY A 274 22.56 0.91 1.88
C GLY A 274 21.23 1.04 2.63
N THR A 275 21.30 1.46 3.88
CA THR A 275 20.16 1.79 4.73
C THR A 275 20.39 3.17 5.35
N ASP A 276 19.69 4.19 4.88
CA ASP A 276 19.84 5.57 5.37
C ASP A 276 18.65 6.46 4.95
N THR A 277 18.72 7.74 5.32
CA THR A 277 17.83 8.82 4.89
C THR A 277 18.63 9.97 4.30
N LEU A 278 18.11 10.61 3.25
CA LEU A 278 18.66 11.84 2.68
C LEU A 278 17.62 12.95 2.73
N THR A 279 18.01 14.12 3.23
CA THR A 279 17.28 15.37 3.01
C THR A 279 18.20 16.36 2.31
N ARG A 280 17.77 16.89 1.17
CA ARG A 280 18.53 17.88 0.39
C ARG A 280 17.60 18.95 -0.17
N GLN A 281 17.97 20.22 0.04
CA GLN A 281 17.27 21.36 -0.56
C GLN A 281 18.11 21.91 -1.71
N LEU A 282 17.50 22.06 -2.87
CA LEU A 282 18.06 22.70 -4.05
C LEU A 282 17.33 24.02 -4.30
N LYS A 283 18.07 25.13 -4.30
CA LYS A 283 17.57 26.46 -4.61
C LYS A 283 18.30 26.96 -5.84
N PHE A 284 17.57 27.64 -6.73
CA PHE A 284 18.19 28.38 -7.82
C PHE A 284 18.23 29.87 -7.47
N GLU A 285 19.33 30.51 -7.85
CA GLU A 285 19.53 31.96 -7.64
C GLU A 285 19.05 32.79 -8.84
N GLU A 286 18.89 32.19 -10.02
CA GLU A 286 18.56 32.91 -11.26
C GLU A 286 17.47 32.21 -12.10
N ALA A 287 16.52 32.99 -12.64
CA ALA A 287 15.39 32.52 -13.45
C ALA A 287 15.77 32.36 -14.94
N PRO A 288 15.12 31.46 -15.72
CA PRO A 288 13.95 30.65 -15.38
C PRO A 288 14.32 29.36 -14.61
N PHE A 289 13.58 29.12 -13.54
CA PHE A 289 13.81 27.97 -12.66
C PHE A 289 13.15 26.73 -13.25
N GLN A 290 13.92 25.88 -13.92
CA GLN A 290 13.48 24.57 -14.40
C GLN A 290 14.37 23.49 -13.80
N PHE A 291 13.75 22.41 -13.31
CA PHE A 291 14.44 21.20 -12.89
C PHE A 291 14.16 20.11 -13.92
N ALA A 292 15.20 19.56 -14.54
CA ALA A 292 15.14 18.31 -15.28
C ALA A 292 15.43 17.15 -14.32
N ILE A 293 14.44 16.30 -14.09
CA ILE A 293 14.51 15.23 -13.10
C ILE A 293 14.43 13.89 -13.82
N ALA A 294 15.30 12.96 -13.46
CA ALA A 294 15.23 11.57 -13.89
C ALA A 294 15.46 10.65 -12.69
N ILE A 295 14.69 9.57 -12.60
CA ILE A 295 14.86 8.53 -11.58
C ILE A 295 14.96 7.16 -12.24
N GLN A 296 15.98 6.40 -11.86
CA GLN A 296 16.26 5.08 -12.40
C GLN A 296 16.57 4.09 -11.30
N TRP A 297 16.06 2.87 -11.45
CA TRP A 297 16.31 1.77 -10.54
C TRP A 297 16.09 0.44 -11.23
N ASP A 298 16.95 -0.55 -10.99
CA ASP A 298 16.79 -1.93 -11.47
C ASP A 298 17.03 -2.89 -10.30
N ARG A 299 15.94 -3.38 -9.72
CA ARG A 299 15.93 -4.23 -8.52
C ARG A 299 16.66 -5.54 -8.77
N LYS A 300 17.57 -5.90 -7.87
CA LYS A 300 18.28 -7.18 -7.84
C LYS A 300 17.92 -8.01 -6.63
N THR A 301 17.54 -7.38 -5.51
CA THR A 301 17.16 -8.06 -4.27
C THR A 301 15.69 -7.81 -3.92
N THR A 302 15.05 -8.80 -3.31
CA THR A 302 13.67 -8.68 -2.81
C THR A 302 13.59 -7.93 -1.48
N ALA A 303 14.71 -7.78 -0.78
CA ALA A 303 14.79 -7.10 0.51
C ALA A 303 14.96 -5.58 0.39
N ALA A 304 15.38 -5.07 -0.77
CA ALA A 304 15.53 -3.63 -1.00
C ALA A 304 14.17 -2.91 -1.00
N SER A 305 14.14 -1.76 -0.35
CA SER A 305 13.00 -0.85 -0.36
C SER A 305 13.49 0.59 -0.33
N TRP A 306 12.74 1.51 -0.95
CA TRP A 306 13.08 2.92 -0.97
C TRP A 306 11.85 3.78 -1.26
N ALA A 307 11.92 5.04 -0.87
CA ALA A 307 10.93 6.06 -1.15
C ALA A 307 11.64 7.41 -1.39
N VAL A 308 11.21 8.15 -2.40
CA VAL A 308 11.71 9.50 -2.70
C VAL A 308 10.51 10.45 -2.83
N GLN A 309 10.51 11.51 -2.03
CA GLN A 309 9.58 12.63 -2.08
C GLN A 309 10.29 13.85 -2.66
N LEU A 310 9.69 14.43 -3.69
CA LEU A 310 10.14 15.65 -4.37
C LEU A 310 9.10 16.74 -4.13
N ASP A 311 9.44 17.75 -3.32
CA ASP A 311 8.57 18.87 -2.99
C ASP A 311 9.01 20.12 -3.76
N PHE A 312 8.15 20.59 -4.65
CA PHE A 312 8.40 21.77 -5.49
C PHE A 312 7.76 23.00 -4.89
N VAL A 313 8.54 24.07 -4.72
CA VAL A 313 8.04 25.38 -4.29
C VAL A 313 7.98 26.30 -5.51
N THR A 314 6.80 26.71 -5.92
CA THR A 314 6.57 27.65 -7.04
C THR A 314 6.51 29.10 -6.61
#